data_AF-A0A949Q7E0-F1
#
_entry.id   AF-A0A949Q7E0-F1
#
_cell.length_a   1.000
_cell.length_b   1.000
_cell.length_c   1.000
_cell.angle_alpha   90.00
_cell.angle_beta   90.00
_cell.angle_gamma   90.00
#
_symmetry.space_group_name_H-M   'P 1'
#
loop_
_entity.id
_entity.type
_entity.pdbx_description
1 polymer ?
#
loop_
_entity_poly.entity_id
_entity_poly.type
_entity_poly.pdbx_seq_one_letter_code
_entity_poly.pdbx_strand_id
1 'polypeptide(L)' 'AKRHPGVLLRFGGHAMAAGCTIASEHFKAFEQGLNQVAREWLDEATLTRRLDTDGALKPEYRRPDLVDTLHHA' A
#
# COMPACT_ATOMS: atom_id res chain seq x y z
N ALA A 1 -6.24 -15.03 -11.53
CA ALA A 1 -6.73 -14.80 -12.91
C ALA A 1 -7.23 -13.35 -13.03
N LYS A 2 -7.21 -12.74 -14.23
CA LYS A 2 -7.75 -11.38 -14.44
C LYS A 2 -9.27 -11.40 -14.23
N ARG A 3 -9.79 -10.54 -13.34
CA ARG A 3 -11.24 -10.46 -13.04
C ARG A 3 -12.06 -9.86 -14.20
N HIS A 4 -11.43 -8.98 -14.99
CA HIS A 4 -11.99 -8.43 -16.23
C HIS A 4 -11.05 -8.73 -17.41
N PRO A 5 -11.20 -9.89 -18.07
CA PRO A 5 -10.43 -10.22 -19.27
C PRO A 5 -10.60 -9.14 -20.36
N GLY A 6 -9.53 -8.84 -21.09
CA GLY A 6 -9.56 -7.87 -22.20
C GLY A 6 -9.42 -6.39 -21.81
N VAL A 7 -9.71 -6.02 -20.55
CA VAL A 7 -9.61 -4.61 -20.11
C VAL A 7 -8.16 -4.12 -20.01
N LEU A 8 -7.28 -4.92 -19.40
CA LEU A 8 -5.85 -4.60 -19.29
C LEU A 8 -5.06 -5.17 -20.47
N LEU A 9 -4.63 -4.29 -21.37
CA LEU A 9 -3.80 -4.63 -22.54
C LEU A 9 -2.34 -4.87 -22.12
N ARG A 10 -1.80 -3.97 -21.30
CA ARG A 10 -0.46 -4.04 -20.68
C ARG A 10 -0.55 -3.52 -19.25
N PHE A 11 0.24 -4.09 -18.35
CA PHE A 11 0.35 -3.60 -16.98
C PHE A 11 1.71 -4.00 -16.38
N GLY A 12 2.17 -3.26 -15.38
CA GLY A 12 3.41 -3.53 -14.66
C GLY A 12 3.62 -2.52 -13.54
N GLY A 13 4.52 -2.83 -12.60
CA GLY A 13 4.76 -1.98 -11.46
C GLY A 13 5.40 -2.72 -10.29
N HIS A 14 5.46 -2.01 -9.17
CA HIS A 14 5.93 -2.48 -7.87
C HIS A 14 4.83 -2.28 -6.82
N ALA A 15 5.06 -2.75 -5.59
CA ALA A 15 4.08 -2.70 -4.51
C ALA A 15 3.47 -1.30 -4.28
N MET A 16 4.25 -0.23 -4.44
CA MET A 16 3.81 1.15 -4.16
C MET A 16 3.38 1.95 -5.40
N ALA A 17 3.61 1.43 -6.61
CA ALA A 17 3.32 2.16 -7.85
C ALA A 17 3.19 1.20 -9.03
N ALA A 18 2.11 1.32 -9.78
CA ALA A 18 1.89 0.55 -11.00
C ALA A 18 1.30 1.41 -12.12
N GLY A 19 1.47 0.95 -13.35
CA GLY A 19 0.89 1.55 -14.54
C GLY A 19 0.26 0.49 -15.44
N CYS A 20 -0.72 0.91 -16.23
CA CYS A 20 -1.39 0.05 -17.20
C CYS A 20 -1.86 0.80 -18.44
N THR A 21 -2.05 0.05 -19.53
CA THR A 21 -2.64 0.50 -20.78
C THR A 21 -4.00 -0.16 -20.96
N ILE A 22 -5.00 0.67 -21.26
CA ILE A 22 -6.39 0.26 -21.53
C ILE A 22 -6.87 0.92 -22.82
N ALA A 23 -7.87 0.33 -23.47
CA ALA A 23 -8.59 1.00 -24.55
C ALA A 23 -9.57 2.02 -23.96
N SER A 24 -9.75 3.17 -24.62
CA SER A 24 -10.55 4.29 -24.10
C SER A 24 -12.01 3.89 -23.84
N GLU A 25 -12.58 3.04 -24.69
CA GLU A 25 -13.92 2.48 -24.54
C GLU A 25 -14.09 1.60 -23.29
N HIS A 26 -13.00 1.12 -22.70
CA HIS A 26 -13.01 0.27 -21.51
C HIS A 26 -12.75 1.05 -20.21
N PHE A 27 -12.58 2.38 -20.28
CA PHE A 27 -12.30 3.20 -19.10
C PHE A 27 -13.31 2.99 -17.97
N LYS A 28 -14.62 2.98 -18.30
CA LYS A 28 -15.68 2.79 -17.30
C LYS A 28 -15.61 1.40 -16.62
N ALA A 29 -15.33 0.35 -17.39
CA ALA A 29 -15.18 -1.00 -16.86
C ALA A 29 -13.93 -1.12 -15.98
N PHE A 30 -12.82 -0.48 -16.38
CA PHE A 30 -11.60 -0.41 -15.58
C PHE A 30 -11.82 0.32 -14.26
N GLU A 31 -12.43 1.51 -14.28
CA GLU A 31 -12.72 2.30 -13.08
C GLU A 31 -13.58 1.52 -12.07
N GLN A 32 -14.64 0.87 -12.55
CA GLN A 32 -15.52 0.06 -11.70
C GLN A 32 -14.79 -1.12 -11.06
N GLY A 33 -14.02 -1.87 -11.86
CA GLY A 33 -13.24 -3.01 -11.37
C GLY A 33 -12.14 -2.58 -10.39
N LEU A 34 -11.43 -1.49 -10.67
CA LEU A 34 -10.41 -0.93 -9.78
C LEU A 34 -11.00 -0.52 -8.44
N ASN A 35 -12.11 0.22 -8.46
CA ASN A 35 -12.79 0.67 -7.24
C ASN A 35 -13.35 -0.50 -6.43
N GLN A 36 -13.83 -1.56 -7.09
CA GLN A 36 -14.27 -2.76 -6.39
C GLN A 36 -13.11 -3.46 -5.67
N VAL A 37 -11.99 -3.69 -6.35
CA VAL A 37 -10.80 -4.31 -5.74
C VAL A 37 -10.25 -3.43 -4.61
N ALA A 38 -10.21 -2.12 -4.81
CA ALA A 38 -9.76 -1.16 -3.79
C ALA A 38 -10.62 -1.26 -2.52
N ARG A 39 -11.95 -1.36 -2.64
CA ARG A 39 -12.85 -1.52 -1.48
C ARG A 39 -12.71 -2.87 -0.78
N GLU A 40 -12.35 -3.92 -1.52
CA GLU A 40 -12.13 -5.25 -0.92
C GLU A 40 -10.81 -5.33 -0.15
N TRP A 41 -9.79 -4.55 -0.54
CA TRP A 41 -8.41 -4.73 -0.08
C TRP A 41 -7.91 -3.59 0.80
N LEU A 42 -8.39 -2.36 0.59
CA LEU A 42 -7.98 -1.20 1.38
C LEU A 42 -8.88 -1.09 2.60
N ASP A 43 -8.27 -1.11 3.78
CA ASP A 43 -8.91 -0.76 5.04
C ASP A 43 -8.85 0.76 5.30
N GLU A 44 -9.57 1.21 6.32
CA GLU A 44 -9.56 2.61 6.74
C GLU A 44 -8.16 3.09 7.13
N ALA A 45 -7.34 2.20 7.70
CA ALA A 45 -5.97 2.52 8.09
C ALA A 45 -5.09 2.85 6.87
N THR A 46 -5.30 2.16 5.75
CA THR A 46 -4.56 2.41 4.50
C THR A 46 -5.04 3.70 3.80
N LEU A 47 -6.30 4.09 3.99
CA LEU A 47 -6.90 5.29 3.38
C LEU A 47 -6.63 6.59 4.16
N THR A 48 -6.03 6.49 5.35
CA THR A 48 -5.76 7.62 6.22
C THR A 48 -4.26 7.79 6.44
N ARG A 49 -3.80 9.04 6.59
CA ARG A 49 -2.39 9.28 6.96
C ARG A 49 -2.17 8.80 8.38
N ARG A 50 -1.28 7.83 8.55
CA ARG A 50 -0.89 7.29 9.86
C ARG A 50 0.59 7.53 10.12
N LEU A 51 0.93 7.52 11.39
CA LEU A 51 2.31 7.51 11.85
C LEU A 51 2.42 6.35 12.84
N ASP A 52 3.00 5.25 12.39
CA ASP A 52 3.21 4.09 13.22
C ASP A 52 4.39 4.36 14.17
N THR A 53 4.22 3.95 15.42
CA THR A 53 5.19 4.19 16.49
C THR A 53 5.27 2.93 17.34
N ASP A 54 6.47 2.54 17.78
CA ASP A 54 6.67 1.45 18.75
C ASP A 54 6.13 1.78 20.16
N GLY A 55 5.63 3.01 20.35
CA GLY A 55 5.08 3.53 21.60
C GLY A 55 6.10 4.37 22.37
N ALA A 56 5.76 4.69 23.61
CA ALA A 56 6.62 5.50 24.46
C ALA A 56 7.80 4.67 25.00
N LEU A 57 9.02 5.17 24.80
CA LEU A 57 10.20 4.61 25.45
C LEU A 57 10.15 4.89 26.96
N LYS A 58 10.19 3.83 27.78
CA LYS A 58 10.17 3.97 29.24
C LYS A 58 11.41 4.73 29.74
N PRO A 59 11.32 5.49 30.84
CA PRO A 59 12.42 6.33 31.34
C PRO A 59 13.73 5.57 31.58
N GLU A 60 13.67 4.33 32.09
CA GLU A 60 14.86 3.50 32.37
C GLU A 60 15.71 3.20 31.12
N TYR A 61 15.07 3.25 29.95
CA TYR A 61 15.65 2.99 28.64
C TYR A 61 16.16 4.27 27.96
N ARG A 62 15.93 5.47 28.51
CA ARG A 62 16.39 6.75 27.92
C ARG A 62 17.85 7.03 28.27
N ARG A 63 18.73 6.16 27.80
CA ARG A 63 20.17 6.13 28.11
C ARG A 63 20.99 5.99 26.82
N PRO A 64 22.17 6.62 26.72
CA PRO A 64 22.96 6.61 25.48
C PRO A 64 23.35 5.21 24.99
N ASP A 65 23.64 4.27 25.90
CA ASP A 65 24.02 2.88 25.60
C ASP A 65 22.88 2.06 24.95
N LEU A 66 21.62 2.50 25.08
CA LEU A 66 20.52 1.83 24.39
C LEU A 66 20.61 2.00 22.87
N VAL A 67 21.16 3.12 22.39
CA VAL A 67 21.33 3.36 20.95
C VAL A 67 22.16 2.23 20.35
N ASP A 68 23.30 1.91 20.95
CA ASP A 68 24.17 0.83 20.49
C ASP A 68 23.42 -0.52 20.48
N THR A 69 22.60 -0.79 21.49
CA THR A 69 21.81 -2.03 21.58
C THR A 69 20.79 -2.15 20.45
N LEU A 70 20.10 -1.05 20.09
CA LEU A 70 19.11 -1.03 19.02
C LEU A 70 19.73 -1.14 17.63
N HIS A 71 20.96 -0.63 17.44
CA HIS A 71 21.66 -0.70 16.15
C HIS A 71 22.11 -2.13 15.77
N HIS A 72 22.18 -3.05 16.74
CA HIS A 72 22.59 -4.44 16.52
C HIS A 72 21.41 -5.43 16.49
N ALA A 73 20.18 -4.94 16.64
CA ALA A 73 18.95 -5.73 16.56
C ALA A 73 18.39 -5.73 15.13
#